data_AF-A0A137QR12-F1
#
_entry.id   AF-A0A137QR12-F1
#
_cell.length_a   1.000
_cell.length_b   1.000
_cell.length_c   1.000
_cell.angle_alpha   90.00
_cell.angle_beta   90.00
_cell.angle_gamma   90.00
#
_symmetry.space_group_name_H-M   'P 1'
#
loop_
_entity.id
_entity.type
_entity.pdbx_description
1 polymer ?
#
loop_
_entity_poly.entity_id
_entity_poly.type
_entity_poly.pdbx_seq_one_letter_code
_entity_poly.pdbx_strand_id
1 'polypeptide(L)' 'MVFQNITGTTNTSVVINLVCSSAVGCSNLHFGGFNVRGPNGTDVFMCSNVQNVTGLNGV' A
#
# COMPACT_ATOMS: atom_id res chain seq x y z
N MET A 1 11.20 -4.13 3.31
CA MET A 1 11.27 -2.65 3.25
C MET A 1 10.25 -2.08 4.20
N VAL A 2 10.54 -0.96 4.87
CA VAL A 2 9.65 -0.37 5.87
C VAL A 2 9.23 1.03 5.48
N PHE A 3 7.93 1.29 5.50
CA PHE A 3 7.29 2.60 5.29
C PHE A 3 6.66 3.04 6.61
N GLN A 4 6.89 4.28 7.04
CA GLN A 4 6.41 4.75 8.35
C GLN A 4 5.75 6.12 8.25
N ASN A 5 4.71 6.32 9.06
CA ASN A 5 4.05 7.59 9.31
C ASN A 5 3.60 8.31 8.03
N ILE A 6 3.04 7.55 7.08
CA ILE A 6 2.49 8.10 5.84
C ILE A 6 1.01 8.40 6.09
N THR A 7 0.66 9.68 6.08
CA THR A 7 -0.71 10.15 6.34
C THR A 7 -1.14 11.17 5.29
N GLY A 8 -2.44 11.21 4.95
CA GLY A 8 -2.98 12.24 4.07
C GLY A 8 -4.17 11.77 3.26
N THR A 9 -4.37 12.40 2.11
CA THR A 9 -5.47 12.10 1.19
C THR A 9 -5.00 12.03 -0.25
N THR A 10 -5.64 11.20 -1.06
CA THR A 10 -5.40 11.11 -2.51
C THR A 10 -6.57 11.69 -3.30
N ASN A 11 -6.31 12.13 -4.54
CA ASN A 11 -7.36 12.57 -5.46
C ASN A 11 -8.13 11.41 -6.12
N THR A 12 -7.60 10.18 -5.98
CA THR A 12 -8.19 8.95 -6.53
C THR A 12 -8.33 7.92 -5.41
N SER A 13 -9.17 6.90 -5.61
CA SER A 13 -9.36 5.85 -4.61
C SER A 13 -8.14 4.95 -4.42
N VAL A 14 -7.16 4.98 -5.33
CA VAL A 14 -5.95 4.16 -5.23
C VAL A 14 -4.99 4.81 -4.24
N VAL A 15 -4.97 4.29 -3.01
CA VAL A 15 -4.10 4.79 -1.93
C VAL A 15 -2.75 4.09 -1.89
N ILE A 16 -2.67 2.87 -2.44
CA ILE A 16 -1.42 2.11 -2.61
C ILE A 16 -1.42 1.47 -4.00
N ASN A 17 -0.30 1.62 -4.71
CA ASN A 17 -0.01 0.90 -5.93
C ASN A 17 1.44 0.36 -5.88
N LEU A 18 1.59 -0.92 -5.51
CA LEU A 18 2.87 -1.60 -5.42
C LEU A 18 3.01 -2.57 -6.59
N VAL A 19 3.84 -2.19 -7.56
CA VAL A 19 4.12 -3.02 -8.74
C VAL A 19 5.58 -3.45 -8.70
N CYS A 20 5.79 -4.74 -8.52
CA CYS A 20 7.10 -5.35 -8.48
C CYS A 20 7.38 -6.19 -9.72
N SER A 21 8.66 -6.43 -10.00
CA SER A 21 9.10 -7.27 -11.11
C SER A 21 8.46 -8.65 -11.03
N SER A 22 7.97 -9.16 -12.15
CA SER A 22 7.45 -10.53 -12.23
C SER A 22 8.53 -11.60 -12.11
N ALA A 23 9.80 -11.25 -12.37
CA ALA A 23 10.92 -12.19 -12.31
C ALA A 23 11.46 -12.40 -10.88
N VAL A 24 11.38 -11.37 -10.01
CA VAL A 24 12.00 -11.39 -8.67
C VAL A 24 10.99 -11.11 -7.55
N GLY A 25 9.93 -10.34 -7.83
CA GLY A 25 8.94 -9.90 -6.84
C GLY A 25 9.51 -8.95 -5.77
N CYS A 26 8.61 -8.45 -4.92
CA CYS A 26 8.98 -7.80 -3.66
C CYS A 26 8.44 -8.61 -2.49
N SER A 27 9.18 -8.68 -1.40
CA SER A 27 8.75 -9.36 -0.19
C SER A 27 9.02 -8.56 1.08
N ASN A 28 8.28 -8.88 2.14
CA ASN A 28 8.47 -8.36 3.49
C ASN A 28 8.37 -6.82 3.52
N LEU A 29 7.25 -6.30 3.03
CA LEU A 29 6.91 -4.88 3.07
C LEU A 29 6.10 -4.60 4.34
N HIS A 30 6.56 -3.65 5.15
CA HIS A 30 5.89 -3.28 6.39
C HIS A 30 5.49 -1.81 6.38
N PHE A 31 4.23 -1.53 6.70
CA PHE A 31 3.67 -0.19 6.82
C PHE A 31 3.32 0.09 8.28
N GLY A 32 4.04 1.00 8.93
CA GLY A 32 3.76 1.47 10.28
C GLY A 32 3.09 2.83 10.27
N GLY A 33 1.91 2.98 10.88
CA GLY A 33 1.24 4.28 10.96
C GLY A 33 0.77 4.80 9.59
N PHE A 34 0.33 3.91 8.70
CA PHE A 34 -0.25 4.30 7.41
C PHE A 34 -1.70 4.74 7.58
N ASN A 35 -2.00 6.00 7.25
CA ASN A 35 -3.35 6.56 7.28
C ASN A 35 -3.55 7.53 6.11
N VAL A 36 -3.50 6.99 4.89
CA VAL A 36 -3.89 7.70 3.68
C VAL A 36 -5.30 7.28 3.29
N ARG A 37 -6.15 8.25 2.95
CA ARG A 37 -7.55 8.01 2.56
C ARG A 37 -7.84 8.50 1.15
N GLY A 38 -8.56 7.68 0.40
CA GLY A 38 -9.11 8.07 -0.89
C GLY A 38 -10.32 9.00 -0.76
N PRO A 39 -10.75 9.62 -1.86
CA PRO A 39 -11.95 10.43 -1.88
C PRO A 39 -13.17 9.58 -1.48
N ASN A 40 -14.09 10.20 -0.75
CA ASN A 40 -15.31 9.56 -0.24
C ASN A 40 -15.06 8.32 0.63
N GLY A 41 -13.88 8.21 1.27
CA GLY A 41 -13.53 7.08 2.13
C GLY A 41 -13.35 5.75 1.39
N THR A 42 -13.16 5.79 0.07
CA THR A 42 -12.90 4.60 -0.73
C THR A 42 -11.41 4.40 -0.87
N ASP A 43 -10.89 3.39 -0.17
CA ASP A 43 -9.47 3.06 -0.16
C ASP A 43 -9.24 1.78 -0.98
N VAL A 44 -8.43 1.89 -2.05
CA VAL A 44 -8.08 0.78 -2.95
C VAL A 44 -6.58 0.51 -2.87
N PHE A 45 -6.24 -0.77 -2.67
CA PHE A 45 -4.88 -1.27 -2.59
C PHE A 45 -4.62 -2.15 -3.82
N MET A 46 -3.68 -1.73 -4.67
CA MET A 46 -3.24 -2.52 -5.83
C MET A 46 -1.83 -3.04 -5.58
N CYS A 47 -1.68 -4.37 -5.59
CA CYS A 47 -0.40 -5.04 -5.39
C CYS A 47 -0.17 -6.08 -6.51
N SER A 48 1.01 -6.06 -7.12
CA SER A 48 1.40 -7.00 -8.18
C SER A 48 2.82 -7.52 -7.96
N ASN A 49 2.96 -8.85 -7.91
CA ASN A 49 4.20 -9.56 -7.57
C ASN A 49 4.78 -9.16 -6.21
N VAL A 50 3.90 -8.90 -5.24
CA VAL A 50 4.26 -8.53 -3.88
C VAL A 50 3.83 -9.64 -2.93
N GLN A 51 4.69 -9.99 -1.98
CA GLN A 51 4.44 -11.01 -0.96
C GLN A 51 4.70 -10.42 0.44
N ASN A 52 3.97 -10.90 1.44
CA ASN A 52 4.14 -10.52 2.85
C ASN A 52 4.10 -8.99 3.06
N VAL A 53 2.97 -8.37 2.68
CA VAL A 53 2.67 -6.99 3.06
C VAL A 53 1.98 -7.00 4.41
N THR A 54 2.39 -6.10 5.31
CA THR A 54 1.80 -6.00 6.65
C THR A 54 1.58 -4.54 7.02
N GLY A 55 0.58 -4.28 7.88
CA GLY A 55 0.32 -2.96 8.43
C GLY A 55 -0.49 -2.00 7.54
N LEU A 56 -1.11 -2.53 6.48
CA LEU A 56 -2.15 -1.83 5.72
C LEU A 56 -3.52 -2.39 6.13
N ASN A 57 -4.49 -1.52 6.40
CA ASN A 57 -5.86 -1.94 6.70
C ASN A 57 -6.55 -2.35 5.38
N GLY A 58 -6.68 -3.65 5.13
CA GLY A 58 -7.36 -4.19 3.94
C GLY A 58 -6.49 -5.08 3.04
N VAL A 59 -5.27 -5.43 3.46
CA VAL A 59 -4.35 -6.35 2.76
C VAL A 59 -3.83 -7.40 3.73
#